data_AF-A0A387H3U7-F1
#
_entry.id   AF-A0A387H3U7-F1
#
_cell.length_a   1.000
_cell.length_b   1.000
_cell.length_c   1.000
_cell.angle_alpha   90.00
_cell.angle_beta   90.00
_cell.angle_gamma   90.00
#
_symmetry.space_group_name_H-M   'P 1'
#
loop_
_entity.id
_entity.type
_entity.pdbx_description
1 polymer ?
#
loop_
_entity_poly.entity_id
_entity_poly.type
_entity_poly.pdbx_seq_one_letter_code
_entity_poly.pdbx_strand_id
1 'polypeptide(L)'
;MAEFRIAPDLVAGENDKRAAALKSDYEALGAALARRGIDIEAVTKKVSEFFVAVPSWGVGTGGTRFARFPGTGEPRGIFDKLDDCAVIHQLTRATPNVSLHIPWDKAAPRELRAKGEALGLGFDAMNSNTFSDAPGQAHSYKFGSLSHVDAATRAQAVEHNIECIEIGKALGSKALTVWIGDGSNFPGQSNFTKAFERYLAAMADIYKALPDDWRLFSEHKMYEPAFYSTIVQDWGTNYLIAQTLGPKAHCLVDLGHHAPNTNIEMIVARLIQFGKLGGFHFNDSKYGDDDLDAGAIEPYRLFLVFNELVDAERRGVNDFNPAHMIDQSHNVTDPIESLISSANEIRRAYAQALIVDRKALDDYQEANDALMASETLKRAYRADVEPILAEARRRTGGAIDPVATYRASGYRRKVAGERPASVAGGGGII
;
A
#
# COMPACT_ATOMS: atom_id res chain seq x y z
N MET A 1 10.11 21.50 14.72
CA MET A 1 10.14 21.50 13.24
C MET A 1 10.63 20.13 12.82
N ALA A 2 10.04 19.53 11.77
CA ALA A 2 10.46 18.23 11.29
C ALA A 2 11.91 18.29 10.75
N GLU A 3 12.69 17.25 11.00
CA GLU A 3 14.05 17.09 10.49
C GLU A 3 14.04 16.78 8.99
N PHE A 4 14.82 17.51 8.21
CA PHE A 4 14.93 17.29 6.78
C PHE A 4 16.07 16.31 6.47
N ARG A 5 15.77 15.23 5.75
CA ARG A 5 16.76 14.24 5.31
C ARG A 5 17.50 14.68 4.06
N ILE A 6 16.82 15.43 3.20
CA ILE A 6 17.40 16.12 2.03
C ILE A 6 17.48 17.62 2.33
N ALA A 7 18.59 18.26 2.00
CA ALA A 7 18.79 19.67 2.31
C ALA A 7 17.75 20.56 1.57
N PRO A 8 16.99 21.44 2.25
CA PRO A 8 15.93 22.24 1.62
C PRO A 8 16.43 23.16 0.49
N ASP A 9 17.64 23.68 0.59
CA ASP A 9 18.31 24.48 -0.43
C ASP A 9 18.62 23.67 -1.69
N LEU A 10 18.96 22.38 -1.55
CA LEU A 10 19.14 21.48 -2.68
C LEU A 10 17.81 21.19 -3.38
N VAL A 11 16.72 20.96 -2.62
CA VAL A 11 15.38 20.79 -3.20
C VAL A 11 14.95 22.05 -3.96
N ALA A 12 15.17 23.23 -3.37
CA ALA A 12 14.89 24.51 -4.03
C ALA A 12 15.70 24.66 -5.34
N GLY A 13 17.01 24.39 -5.30
CA GLY A 13 17.87 24.48 -6.47
C GLY A 13 17.49 23.50 -7.59
N GLU A 14 17.08 22.27 -7.26
CA GLU A 14 16.58 21.31 -8.25
C GLU A 14 15.20 21.68 -8.81
N ASN A 15 14.34 22.31 -8.00
CA ASN A 15 13.05 22.84 -8.45
C ASN A 15 13.24 24.03 -9.40
N ASP A 16 14.11 24.99 -9.08
CA ASP A 16 14.35 26.17 -9.91
C ASP A 16 14.84 25.81 -11.32
N LYS A 17 15.67 24.75 -11.44
CA LYS A 17 16.12 24.21 -12.73
C LYS A 17 14.97 23.75 -13.63
N ARG A 18 13.83 23.36 -13.06
CA ARG A 18 12.69 22.75 -13.75
C ARG A 18 11.44 23.64 -13.76
N ALA A 19 11.43 24.73 -12.99
CA ALA A 19 10.27 25.57 -12.78
C ALA A 19 9.70 26.17 -14.08
N ALA A 20 10.55 26.58 -15.02
CA ALA A 20 10.12 27.15 -16.28
C ALA A 20 9.37 26.13 -17.17
N ALA A 21 9.88 24.90 -17.25
CA ALA A 21 9.23 23.82 -18.00
C ALA A 21 7.90 23.44 -17.35
N LEU A 22 7.89 23.20 -16.03
CA LEU A 22 6.67 22.89 -15.29
C LEU A 22 5.60 23.96 -15.47
N LYS A 23 5.96 25.24 -15.40
CA LYS A 23 5.02 26.34 -15.62
C LYS A 23 4.35 26.24 -16.99
N SER A 24 5.14 26.06 -18.05
CA SER A 24 4.63 25.91 -19.42
C SER A 24 3.70 24.71 -19.55
N ASP A 25 4.09 23.55 -19.02
CA ASP A 25 3.31 22.32 -19.15
C ASP A 25 2.02 22.38 -18.33
N TYR A 26 2.05 22.96 -17.12
CA TYR A 26 0.89 23.14 -16.25
C TYR A 26 -0.12 24.12 -16.85
N GLU A 27 0.35 25.25 -17.40
CA GLU A 27 -0.52 26.22 -18.09
C GLU A 27 -1.16 25.60 -19.35
N ALA A 28 -0.38 24.84 -20.13
CA ALA A 28 -0.88 24.16 -21.33
C ALA A 28 -1.94 23.10 -21.00
N LEU A 29 -1.68 22.26 -20.00
CA LEU A 29 -2.65 21.28 -19.50
C LEU A 29 -3.88 21.96 -18.92
N GLY A 30 -3.71 23.05 -18.17
CA GLY A 30 -4.81 23.83 -17.62
C GLY A 30 -5.73 24.37 -18.70
N ALA A 31 -5.17 24.92 -19.78
CA ALA A 31 -5.97 25.37 -20.94
C ALA A 31 -6.69 24.20 -21.64
N ALA A 32 -6.08 23.02 -21.71
CA ALA A 32 -6.69 21.83 -22.29
C ALA A 32 -7.85 21.28 -21.45
N LEU A 33 -7.70 21.25 -20.13
CA LEU A 33 -8.74 20.84 -19.19
C LEU A 33 -9.88 21.87 -19.13
N ALA A 34 -9.58 23.17 -19.18
CA ALA A 34 -10.60 24.22 -19.22
C ALA A 34 -11.53 24.08 -20.44
N ARG A 35 -10.99 23.71 -21.62
CA ARG A 35 -11.81 23.39 -22.82
C ARG A 35 -12.74 22.18 -22.63
N ARG A 36 -12.48 21.35 -21.63
CA ARG A 36 -13.31 20.19 -21.22
C ARG A 36 -14.18 20.50 -20.00
N GLY A 37 -14.21 21.75 -19.52
CA GLY A 37 -14.97 22.16 -18.34
C GLY A 37 -14.37 21.68 -17.01
N ILE A 38 -13.07 21.38 -16.97
CA ILE A 38 -12.37 20.88 -15.78
C ILE A 38 -11.41 21.96 -15.28
N ASP A 39 -11.51 22.31 -14.00
CA ASP A 39 -10.59 23.22 -13.33
C ASP A 39 -9.34 22.47 -12.84
N ILE A 40 -8.18 22.82 -13.39
CA ILE A 40 -6.90 22.20 -13.01
C ILE A 40 -6.53 22.47 -11.55
N GLU A 41 -6.92 23.62 -10.98
CA GLU A 41 -6.59 23.96 -9.60
C GLU A 41 -7.33 23.08 -8.60
N ALA A 42 -8.61 22.77 -8.88
CA ALA A 42 -9.38 21.81 -8.09
C ALA A 42 -8.76 20.40 -8.12
N VAL A 43 -8.28 19.94 -9.29
CA VAL A 43 -7.63 18.64 -9.42
C VAL A 43 -6.30 18.62 -8.66
N THR A 44 -5.45 19.64 -8.85
CA THR A 44 -4.15 19.76 -8.16
C THR A 44 -4.33 19.78 -6.64
N LYS A 45 -5.36 20.47 -6.13
CA LYS A 45 -5.68 20.47 -4.71
C LYS A 45 -6.00 19.05 -4.20
N LYS A 46 -6.92 18.33 -4.85
CA LYS A 46 -7.25 16.94 -4.47
C LYS A 46 -6.01 16.03 -4.52
N VAL A 47 -5.18 16.16 -5.55
CA VAL A 47 -3.94 15.38 -5.67
C VAL A 47 -2.96 15.69 -4.55
N SER A 48 -2.86 16.95 -4.11
CA SER A 48 -1.99 17.35 -2.99
C SER A 48 -2.44 16.79 -1.63
N GLU A 49 -3.73 16.46 -1.51
CA GLU A 49 -4.37 15.91 -0.30
C GLU A 49 -4.50 14.38 -0.34
N PHE A 50 -4.20 13.73 -1.47
CA PHE A 50 -4.19 12.27 -1.58
C PHE A 50 -2.92 11.68 -0.98
N PHE A 51 -3.05 10.72 -0.08
CA PHE A 51 -1.93 10.07 0.61
C PHE A 51 -1.99 8.56 0.50
N VAL A 52 -0.82 7.93 0.51
CA VAL A 52 -0.63 6.47 0.54
C VAL A 52 0.47 6.12 1.53
N ALA A 53 0.25 5.16 2.42
CA ALA A 53 1.24 4.75 3.39
C ALA A 53 2.39 3.99 2.72
N VAL A 54 3.61 4.20 3.22
CA VAL A 54 4.80 3.48 2.75
C VAL A 54 5.08 2.27 3.64
N PRO A 55 5.41 1.09 3.09
CA PRO A 55 5.71 -0.09 3.89
C PRO A 55 7.13 0.00 4.46
N SER A 56 7.27 -0.24 5.77
CA SER A 56 8.59 -0.31 6.41
C SER A 56 9.47 -1.45 5.84
N TRP A 57 8.85 -2.51 5.31
CA TRP A 57 9.57 -3.63 4.70
C TRP A 57 10.04 -3.31 3.27
N GLY A 58 9.36 -2.40 2.58
CA GLY A 58 9.72 -2.01 1.21
C GLY A 58 10.90 -1.05 1.11
N VAL A 59 11.43 -0.48 2.20
CA VAL A 59 12.56 0.47 2.12
C VAL A 59 13.95 -0.18 2.19
N GLY A 60 14.03 -1.46 2.56
CA GLY A 60 15.23 -2.28 2.36
C GLY A 60 15.14 -3.04 1.03
N THR A 61 16.27 -3.50 0.49
CA THR A 61 16.22 -4.32 -0.73
C THR A 61 15.45 -5.61 -0.44
N GLY A 62 14.50 -5.92 -1.33
CA GLY A 62 13.71 -7.13 -1.28
C GLY A 62 14.52 -8.39 -1.63
N GLY A 63 13.83 -9.51 -1.80
CA GLY A 63 14.43 -10.76 -2.23
C GLY A 63 13.40 -11.76 -2.68
N THR A 64 13.87 -12.90 -3.15
CA THR A 64 13.03 -14.04 -3.49
C THR A 64 13.42 -15.23 -2.64
N ARG A 65 12.69 -16.35 -2.76
CA ARG A 65 13.12 -17.63 -2.19
C ARG A 65 14.52 -18.07 -2.65
N PHE A 66 15.00 -17.60 -3.80
CA PHE A 66 16.30 -18.01 -4.35
C PHE A 66 17.46 -17.19 -3.82
N ALA A 67 17.33 -15.87 -3.80
CA ALA A 67 18.42 -14.98 -3.44
C ALA A 67 17.92 -13.60 -3.02
N ARG A 68 18.79 -12.90 -2.30
CA ARG A 68 18.68 -11.48 -1.93
C ARG A 68 19.97 -10.75 -2.28
N PHE A 69 19.87 -9.64 -3.00
CA PHE A 69 20.99 -8.85 -3.51
C PHE A 69 20.97 -7.42 -2.95
N PRO A 70 21.34 -7.23 -1.68
CA PRO A 70 21.24 -5.92 -1.04
C PRO A 70 22.06 -4.86 -1.76
N GLY A 71 21.51 -3.65 -1.85
CA GLY A 71 22.23 -2.47 -2.30
C GLY A 71 23.23 -1.96 -1.27
N THR A 72 23.70 -0.74 -1.48
CA THR A 72 24.54 -0.04 -0.49
C THR A 72 23.69 0.72 0.52
N GLY A 73 24.17 0.86 1.75
CA GLY A 73 23.47 1.62 2.78
C GLY A 73 22.12 1.03 3.20
N GLU A 74 21.99 -0.29 3.20
CA GLU A 74 20.79 -0.99 3.66
C GLU A 74 20.36 -0.55 5.08
N PRO A 75 19.07 -0.28 5.31
CA PRO A 75 18.59 0.06 6.64
C PRO A 75 18.70 -1.15 7.58
N ARG A 76 19.29 -0.97 8.77
CA ARG A 76 19.58 -2.07 9.72
C ARG A 76 18.37 -2.50 10.55
N GLY A 77 17.35 -1.65 10.62
CA GLY A 77 16.18 -1.84 11.45
C GLY A 77 15.25 -0.64 11.34
N ILE A 78 14.17 -0.64 12.12
CA ILE A 78 13.07 0.33 11.96
C ILE A 78 13.49 1.80 12.01
N PHE A 79 14.47 2.18 12.83
CA PHE A 79 14.88 3.59 12.90
C PHE A 79 15.58 4.08 11.63
N ASP A 80 16.42 3.24 10.98
CA ASP A 80 17.01 3.57 9.67
C ASP A 80 15.92 3.56 8.59
N LYS A 81 14.97 2.62 8.66
CA LYS A 81 13.83 2.54 7.74
C LYS A 81 12.98 3.81 7.80
N LEU A 82 12.68 4.33 8.99
CA LEU A 82 11.95 5.59 9.18
C LEU A 82 12.72 6.79 8.59
N ASP A 83 14.04 6.84 8.78
CA ASP A 83 14.88 7.87 8.14
C ASP A 83 14.79 7.84 6.61
N ASP A 84 14.67 6.64 6.02
CA ASP A 84 14.54 6.47 4.58
C ASP A 84 13.10 6.78 4.09
N CYS A 85 12.07 6.39 4.85
CA CYS A 85 10.67 6.79 4.61
C CYS A 85 10.51 8.31 4.60
N ALA A 86 11.23 9.02 5.48
CA ALA A 86 11.17 10.47 5.55
C ALA A 86 11.70 11.15 4.28
N VAL A 87 12.67 10.54 3.57
CA VAL A 87 13.11 11.03 2.26
C VAL A 87 11.98 10.93 1.23
N ILE A 88 11.29 9.79 1.20
CA ILE A 88 10.17 9.54 0.28
C ILE A 88 9.06 10.57 0.55
N HIS A 89 8.68 10.75 1.81
CA HIS A 89 7.66 11.74 2.18
C HIS A 89 8.12 13.17 1.85
N GLN A 90 9.35 13.54 2.18
CA GLN A 90 9.86 14.89 1.94
C GLN A 90 9.80 15.26 0.45
N LEU A 91 10.20 14.34 -0.45
CA LEU A 91 10.29 14.62 -1.88
C LEU A 91 8.94 14.49 -2.60
N THR A 92 8.09 13.53 -2.19
CA THR A 92 6.80 13.26 -2.86
C THR A 92 5.61 13.98 -2.22
N ARG A 93 5.69 14.29 -0.93
CA ARG A 93 4.57 14.77 -0.10
C ARG A 93 3.32 13.91 -0.20
N ALA A 94 3.49 12.62 -0.52
CA ALA A 94 2.41 11.66 -0.74
C ALA A 94 2.35 10.58 0.34
N THR A 95 3.43 10.37 1.09
CA THR A 95 3.57 9.23 2.01
C THR A 95 3.78 9.66 3.48
N PRO A 96 2.86 10.41 4.09
CA PRO A 96 3.04 10.91 5.46
C PRO A 96 3.00 9.81 6.52
N ASN A 97 2.48 8.61 6.21
CA ASN A 97 2.33 7.51 7.16
C ASN A 97 3.19 6.30 6.75
N VAL A 98 3.64 5.55 7.74
CA VAL A 98 4.39 4.28 7.55
C VAL A 98 3.57 3.11 8.07
N SER A 99 3.45 2.04 7.29
CA SER A 99 2.89 0.76 7.72
C SER A 99 3.98 -0.08 8.39
N LEU A 100 3.78 -0.46 9.66
CA LEU A 100 4.73 -1.26 10.43
C LEU A 100 4.38 -2.74 10.43
N HIS A 101 5.40 -3.59 10.54
CA HIS A 101 5.23 -5.04 10.58
C HIS A 101 5.90 -5.66 11.82
N ILE A 102 5.12 -6.36 12.64
CA ILE A 102 5.60 -6.92 13.92
C ILE A 102 5.76 -8.44 13.80
N PRO A 103 6.93 -9.02 14.14
CA PRO A 103 7.98 -8.43 14.98
C PRO A 103 9.17 -7.77 14.24
N TRP A 104 9.16 -7.65 12.91
CA TRP A 104 10.30 -7.09 12.16
C TRP A 104 10.71 -5.68 12.63
N ASP A 105 9.72 -4.86 12.98
CA ASP A 105 9.89 -3.48 13.42
C ASP A 105 9.65 -3.30 14.92
N LYS A 106 9.64 -4.40 15.70
CA LYS A 106 9.39 -4.34 17.14
C LYS A 106 10.48 -3.52 17.84
N ALA A 107 10.09 -2.41 18.42
CA ALA A 107 10.92 -1.52 19.23
C ALA A 107 10.05 -0.86 20.32
N ALA A 108 10.65 -0.08 21.21
CA ALA A 108 9.91 0.64 22.23
C ALA A 108 8.93 1.64 21.57
N PRO A 109 7.60 1.54 21.79
CA PRO A 109 6.65 2.40 21.08
C PRO A 109 6.86 3.91 21.30
N ARG A 110 7.37 4.31 22.47
CA ARG A 110 7.73 5.72 22.72
C ARG A 110 8.85 6.22 21.80
N GLU A 111 9.84 5.39 21.52
CA GLU A 111 10.97 5.77 20.64
C GLU A 111 10.53 5.85 19.18
N LEU A 112 9.70 4.88 18.74
CA LEU A 112 9.09 4.90 17.41
C LEU A 112 8.26 6.17 17.20
N ARG A 113 7.37 6.48 18.15
CA ARG A 113 6.56 7.70 18.09
C ARG A 113 7.42 8.96 18.07
N ALA A 114 8.41 9.06 18.94
CA ALA A 114 9.32 10.21 18.98
C ALA A 114 10.09 10.37 17.66
N LYS A 115 10.56 9.27 17.05
CA LYS A 115 11.23 9.28 15.75
C LYS A 115 10.29 9.70 14.63
N GLY A 116 9.06 9.18 14.60
CA GLY A 116 8.03 9.59 13.65
C GLY A 116 7.72 11.08 13.74
N GLU A 117 7.46 11.59 14.95
CA GLU A 117 7.21 13.02 15.20
C GLU A 117 8.39 13.91 14.76
N ALA A 118 9.63 13.49 15.03
CA ALA A 118 10.83 14.21 14.61
C ALA A 118 10.96 14.27 13.07
N LEU A 119 10.57 13.22 12.37
CA LEU A 119 10.64 13.13 10.90
C LEU A 119 9.39 13.65 10.18
N GLY A 120 8.33 13.99 10.92
CA GLY A 120 7.04 14.36 10.32
C GLY A 120 6.31 13.17 9.69
N LEU A 121 6.43 11.98 10.28
CA LEU A 121 5.77 10.75 9.87
C LEU A 121 4.74 10.28 10.91
N GLY A 122 3.58 9.83 10.43
CA GLY A 122 2.59 9.07 11.18
C GLY A 122 2.72 7.56 10.96
N PHE A 123 1.81 6.80 11.56
CA PHE A 123 1.76 5.34 11.45
C PHE A 123 0.37 4.91 10.97
N ASP A 124 0.35 4.13 9.89
CA ASP A 124 -0.87 3.58 9.32
C ASP A 124 -1.25 2.26 10.04
N ALA A 125 -1.99 1.36 9.39
CA ALA A 125 -2.34 0.04 9.93
C ALA A 125 -1.10 -0.75 10.39
N MET A 126 -1.24 -1.42 11.52
CA MET A 126 -0.26 -2.40 12.00
C MET A 126 -0.39 -3.69 11.19
N ASN A 127 0.73 -4.41 10.96
CA ASN A 127 0.73 -5.70 10.28
C ASN A 127 1.28 -6.80 11.21
N SER A 128 0.48 -7.84 11.44
CA SER A 128 0.87 -8.99 12.26
C SER A 128 1.64 -10.02 11.45
N ASN A 129 2.77 -10.53 11.95
CA ASN A 129 3.45 -11.68 11.37
C ASN A 129 3.13 -12.97 12.14
N THR A 130 2.32 -13.83 11.54
CA THR A 130 2.13 -15.22 12.00
C THR A 130 2.31 -16.23 10.86
N PHE A 131 3.07 -15.82 9.84
CA PHE A 131 3.47 -16.66 8.70
C PHE A 131 4.95 -17.08 8.78
N SER A 132 5.65 -16.69 9.83
CA SER A 132 7.05 -17.06 10.12
C SER A 132 7.27 -17.26 11.62
N ASP A 133 8.28 -18.05 11.98
CA ASP A 133 8.63 -18.30 13.37
C ASP A 133 9.67 -17.28 13.87
N ALA A 134 9.43 -16.71 15.06
CA ALA A 134 10.39 -15.86 15.73
C ALA A 134 11.33 -16.67 16.65
N PRO A 135 12.56 -16.18 16.94
CA PRO A 135 13.44 -16.81 17.92
C PRO A 135 12.76 -16.96 19.30
N GLY A 136 12.83 -18.17 19.87
CA GLY A 136 12.25 -18.47 21.19
C GLY A 136 10.72 -18.65 21.21
N GLN A 137 10.07 -18.66 20.05
CA GLN A 137 8.64 -18.95 19.93
C GLN A 137 8.31 -20.37 20.40
N ALA A 138 7.23 -20.52 21.17
CA ALA A 138 6.84 -21.80 21.77
C ALA A 138 6.20 -22.76 20.76
N HIS A 139 5.33 -22.25 19.90
CA HIS A 139 4.60 -23.02 18.90
C HIS A 139 4.93 -22.52 17.50
N SER A 140 5.44 -23.39 16.63
CA SER A 140 5.70 -23.05 15.22
C SER A 140 4.42 -22.84 14.42
N TYR A 141 4.45 -21.94 13.44
CA TYR A 141 3.37 -21.67 12.48
C TYR A 141 3.47 -22.47 11.17
N LYS A 142 4.38 -23.46 11.10
CA LYS A 142 4.60 -24.27 9.89
C LYS A 142 3.33 -24.87 9.26
N PHE A 143 2.33 -25.22 10.06
CA PHE A 143 1.06 -25.81 9.59
C PHE A 143 -0.14 -24.86 9.76
N GLY A 144 0.15 -23.55 9.76
CA GLY A 144 -0.81 -22.49 10.02
C GLY A 144 -0.68 -21.89 11.42
N SER A 145 -1.36 -20.77 11.59
CA SER A 145 -1.40 -19.93 12.78
C SER A 145 -2.83 -19.87 13.34
N LEU A 146 -3.63 -18.89 12.92
CA LEU A 146 -4.99 -18.64 13.39
C LEU A 146 -5.97 -19.78 13.03
N SER A 147 -5.68 -20.56 11.98
CA SER A 147 -6.47 -21.74 11.58
C SER A 147 -5.87 -23.08 12.03
N HIS A 148 -4.74 -23.05 12.75
CA HIS A 148 -3.99 -24.24 13.15
C HIS A 148 -4.85 -25.22 13.97
N VAL A 149 -4.59 -26.52 13.86
CA VAL A 149 -5.37 -27.56 14.58
C VAL A 149 -5.14 -27.53 16.09
N ASP A 150 -3.90 -27.30 16.52
CA ASP A 150 -3.55 -27.14 17.93
C ASP A 150 -4.08 -25.81 18.49
N ALA A 151 -4.73 -25.88 19.65
CA ALA A 151 -5.34 -24.72 20.28
C ALA A 151 -4.30 -23.77 20.87
N ALA A 152 -3.17 -24.28 21.37
CA ALA A 152 -2.12 -23.43 21.94
C ALA A 152 -1.43 -22.59 20.86
N THR A 153 -1.17 -23.15 19.67
CA THR A 153 -0.70 -22.37 18.50
C THR A 153 -1.67 -21.24 18.13
N ARG A 154 -2.98 -21.51 18.10
CA ARG A 154 -3.98 -20.45 17.80
C ARG A 154 -3.99 -19.36 18.86
N ALA A 155 -3.94 -19.74 20.14
CA ALA A 155 -3.90 -18.77 21.24
C ALA A 155 -2.65 -17.89 21.18
N GLN A 156 -1.48 -18.46 20.84
CA GLN A 156 -0.25 -17.70 20.62
C GLN A 156 -0.39 -16.71 19.45
N ALA A 157 -1.00 -17.11 18.34
CA ALA A 157 -1.24 -16.22 17.20
C ALA A 157 -2.23 -15.08 17.52
N VAL A 158 -3.28 -15.37 18.29
CA VAL A 158 -4.22 -14.35 18.79
C VAL A 158 -3.52 -13.35 19.71
N GLU A 159 -2.72 -13.84 20.67
CA GLU A 159 -1.96 -12.98 21.59
C GLU A 159 -1.00 -12.06 20.83
N HIS A 160 -0.30 -12.58 19.81
CA HIS A 160 0.58 -11.77 18.96
C HIS A 160 -0.18 -10.64 18.23
N ASN A 161 -1.39 -10.92 17.76
CA ASN A 161 -2.24 -9.90 17.13
C ASN A 161 -2.71 -8.84 18.13
N ILE A 162 -3.02 -9.24 19.37
CA ILE A 162 -3.36 -8.31 20.46
C ILE A 162 -2.15 -7.45 20.83
N GLU A 163 -0.93 -8.01 20.85
CA GLU A 163 0.30 -7.23 21.03
C GLU A 163 0.46 -6.17 19.92
N CYS A 164 0.16 -6.51 18.66
CA CYS A 164 0.20 -5.56 17.55
C CYS A 164 -0.78 -4.39 17.76
N ILE A 165 -1.99 -4.68 18.28
CA ILE A 165 -2.99 -3.65 18.65
C ILE A 165 -2.43 -2.73 19.73
N GLU A 166 -1.83 -3.28 20.80
CA GLU A 166 -1.28 -2.48 21.91
C GLU A 166 -0.11 -1.59 21.46
N ILE A 167 0.77 -2.10 20.60
CA ILE A 167 1.84 -1.30 19.98
C ILE A 167 1.21 -0.18 19.14
N GLY A 168 0.27 -0.49 18.25
CA GLY A 168 -0.35 0.49 17.38
C GLY A 168 -1.12 1.58 18.14
N LYS A 169 -1.78 1.24 19.26
CA LYS A 169 -2.43 2.21 20.15
C LYS A 169 -1.45 3.24 20.68
N ALA A 170 -0.24 2.82 21.06
CA ALA A 170 0.80 3.72 21.56
C ALA A 170 1.37 4.64 20.46
N LEU A 171 1.31 4.19 19.20
CA LEU A 171 1.81 4.91 18.02
C LEU A 171 0.75 5.82 17.36
N GLY A 172 -0.53 5.65 17.69
CA GLY A 172 -1.63 6.37 17.08
C GLY A 172 -2.22 5.69 15.83
N SER A 173 -1.83 4.45 15.54
CA SER A 173 -2.46 3.63 14.50
C SER A 173 -3.96 3.40 14.84
N LYS A 174 -4.74 3.12 13.80
CA LYS A 174 -6.20 2.93 13.87
C LYS A 174 -6.69 1.66 13.17
N ALA A 175 -5.78 0.77 12.79
CA ALA A 175 -6.16 -0.49 12.19
C ALA A 175 -5.10 -1.58 12.41
N LEU A 176 -5.57 -2.83 12.32
CA LEU A 176 -4.73 -4.02 12.23
C LEU A 176 -5.04 -4.73 10.90
N THR A 177 -4.00 -4.97 10.10
CA THR A 177 -4.03 -5.86 8.94
C THR A 177 -3.53 -7.24 9.33
N VAL A 178 -4.32 -8.26 8.99
CA VAL A 178 -4.02 -9.67 9.23
C VAL A 178 -3.98 -10.40 7.90
N TRP A 179 -2.75 -10.59 7.41
CA TRP A 179 -2.40 -11.57 6.40
C TRP A 179 -1.70 -12.75 7.04
N ILE A 180 -2.05 -13.97 6.60
CA ILE A 180 -1.43 -15.22 7.08
C ILE A 180 -1.22 -16.17 5.92
N GLY A 181 -0.21 -17.03 6.04
CA GLY A 181 0.08 -18.09 5.08
C GLY A 181 -0.69 -19.39 5.30
N ASP A 182 -1.72 -19.37 6.16
CA ASP A 182 -2.49 -20.54 6.55
C ASP A 182 -3.15 -21.22 5.34
N GLY A 183 -2.91 -22.51 5.20
CA GLY A 183 -3.43 -23.27 4.08
C GLY A 183 -2.94 -24.70 4.08
N SER A 184 -2.86 -25.30 2.90
CA SER A 184 -2.32 -26.63 2.72
C SER A 184 -1.62 -26.77 1.38
N ASN A 185 -0.66 -27.71 1.32
CA ASN A 185 0.10 -28.02 0.11
C ASN A 185 -0.33 -29.33 -0.56
N PHE A 186 -1.25 -30.09 0.05
CA PHE A 186 -1.71 -31.38 -0.48
C PHE A 186 -3.21 -31.60 -0.28
N PRO A 187 -3.91 -32.23 -1.24
CA PRO A 187 -5.27 -32.73 -1.05
C PRO A 187 -5.41 -33.59 0.20
N GLY A 188 -6.44 -33.32 1.01
CA GLY A 188 -6.74 -34.06 2.24
C GLY A 188 -5.93 -33.65 3.47
N GLN A 189 -4.92 -32.78 3.33
CA GLN A 189 -4.13 -32.26 4.47
C GLN A 189 -4.99 -31.42 5.43
N SER A 190 -5.80 -30.53 4.87
CA SER A 190 -6.70 -29.66 5.63
C SER A 190 -8.15 -29.95 5.24
N ASN A 191 -9.01 -30.09 6.24
CA ASN A 191 -10.45 -29.98 6.01
C ASN A 191 -10.78 -28.48 5.90
N PHE A 192 -11.19 -28.03 4.70
CA PHE A 192 -11.39 -26.61 4.39
C PHE A 192 -12.35 -25.94 5.38
N THR A 193 -13.52 -26.55 5.63
CA THR A 193 -14.53 -26.02 6.55
C THR A 193 -14.00 -25.89 7.97
N LYS A 194 -13.44 -26.97 8.54
CA LYS A 194 -12.95 -26.95 9.93
C LYS A 194 -11.79 -25.98 10.13
N ALA A 195 -10.95 -25.79 9.11
CA ALA A 195 -9.86 -24.82 9.17
C ALA A 195 -10.41 -23.38 9.14
N PHE A 196 -11.39 -23.10 8.29
CA PHE A 196 -12.05 -21.80 8.25
C PHE A 196 -12.85 -21.49 9.54
N GLU A 197 -13.54 -22.48 10.13
CA GLU A 197 -14.22 -22.33 11.43
C GLU A 197 -13.23 -21.93 12.54
N ARG A 198 -12.03 -22.54 12.56
CA ARG A 198 -10.97 -22.18 13.52
C ARG A 198 -10.45 -20.76 13.28
N TYR A 199 -10.23 -20.39 12.02
CA TYR A 199 -9.84 -19.04 11.65
C TYR A 199 -10.86 -18.00 12.13
N LEU A 200 -12.15 -18.21 11.86
CA LEU A 200 -13.22 -17.32 12.31
C LEU A 200 -13.27 -17.20 13.84
N ALA A 201 -13.09 -18.30 14.57
CA ALA A 201 -13.04 -18.29 16.03
C ALA A 201 -11.85 -17.48 16.55
N ALA A 202 -10.65 -17.67 15.99
CA ALA A 202 -9.45 -16.92 16.39
C ALA A 202 -9.56 -15.43 16.05
N MET A 203 -10.03 -15.10 14.84
CA MET A 203 -10.28 -13.71 14.44
C MET A 203 -11.36 -13.03 15.29
N ALA A 204 -12.36 -13.77 15.78
CA ALA A 204 -13.36 -13.23 16.70
C ALA A 204 -12.73 -12.84 18.06
N ASP A 205 -11.72 -13.57 18.53
CA ASP A 205 -10.99 -13.20 19.75
C ASP A 205 -10.13 -11.94 19.54
N ILE A 206 -9.47 -11.80 18.39
CA ILE A 206 -8.78 -10.56 18.01
C ILE A 206 -9.77 -9.39 17.91
N TYR A 207 -10.92 -9.61 17.28
CA TYR A 207 -11.95 -8.60 17.09
C TYR A 207 -12.45 -8.03 18.42
N LYS A 208 -12.59 -8.86 19.47
CA LYS A 208 -12.98 -8.42 20.82
C LYS A 208 -11.98 -7.46 21.46
N ALA A 209 -10.69 -7.55 21.09
CA ALA A 209 -9.64 -6.70 21.62
C ALA A 209 -9.51 -5.36 20.88
N LEU A 210 -10.16 -5.19 19.72
CA LEU A 210 -10.10 -3.94 18.96
C LEU A 210 -10.70 -2.77 19.75
N PRO A 211 -10.02 -1.61 19.83
CA PRO A 211 -10.64 -0.36 20.25
C PRO A 211 -11.87 0.00 19.39
N ASP A 212 -12.72 0.89 19.90
CA ASP A 212 -13.98 1.25 19.22
C ASP A 212 -13.74 2.02 17.91
N ASP A 213 -12.68 2.81 17.85
CA ASP A 213 -12.28 3.62 16.70
C ASP A 213 -11.28 2.90 15.77
N TRP A 214 -11.10 1.59 15.95
CA TRP A 214 -10.21 0.77 15.13
C TRP A 214 -10.95 -0.03 14.05
N ARG A 215 -10.23 -0.35 12.98
CA ARG A 215 -10.65 -1.33 11.98
C ARG A 215 -9.77 -2.57 12.02
N LEU A 216 -10.33 -3.70 11.59
CA LEU A 216 -9.60 -4.95 11.35
C LEU A 216 -9.73 -5.30 9.88
N PHE A 217 -8.58 -5.48 9.25
CA PHE A 217 -8.48 -5.81 7.84
C PHE A 217 -8.01 -7.26 7.70
N SER A 218 -8.86 -8.11 7.12
CA SER A 218 -8.41 -9.41 6.64
C SER A 218 -7.98 -9.27 5.19
N GLU A 219 -6.79 -9.77 4.89
CA GLU A 219 -6.21 -9.73 3.55
C GLU A 219 -6.26 -11.11 2.93
N HIS A 220 -6.79 -11.18 1.70
CA HIS A 220 -6.95 -12.43 0.98
C HIS A 220 -5.81 -12.64 0.00
N LYS A 221 -5.44 -13.89 -0.22
CA LYS A 221 -4.39 -14.28 -1.18
C LYS A 221 -4.65 -15.66 -1.75
N MET A 222 -4.66 -15.76 -3.08
CA MET A 222 -4.97 -17.01 -3.79
C MET A 222 -4.07 -18.18 -3.36
N TYR A 223 -2.76 -17.96 -3.32
CA TYR A 223 -1.75 -18.96 -3.00
C TYR A 223 -0.46 -18.27 -2.50
N GLU A 224 0.52 -19.07 -2.07
CA GLU A 224 1.80 -18.66 -1.50
C GLU A 224 1.67 -18.05 -0.08
N PRO A 225 2.23 -18.70 0.95
CA PRO A 225 3.09 -19.89 0.93
C PRO A 225 2.35 -21.25 0.79
N ALA A 226 1.01 -21.26 0.83
CA ALA A 226 0.23 -22.47 0.60
C ALA A 226 -0.01 -22.69 -0.90
N PHE A 227 0.28 -23.89 -1.40
CA PHE A 227 0.30 -24.18 -2.86
C PHE A 227 -0.80 -25.13 -3.34
N TYR A 228 -1.74 -25.53 -2.47
CA TYR A 228 -2.93 -26.28 -2.87
C TYR A 228 -4.23 -25.56 -2.46
N SER A 229 -4.33 -25.12 -1.21
CA SER A 229 -5.47 -24.33 -0.72
C SER A 229 -5.00 -23.28 0.29
N THR A 230 -5.49 -22.05 0.22
CA THR A 230 -5.32 -21.03 1.27
C THR A 230 -6.63 -20.84 2.03
N ILE A 231 -6.57 -20.55 3.34
CA ILE A 231 -7.81 -20.37 4.13
C ILE A 231 -8.56 -19.11 3.72
N VAL A 232 -7.84 -18.03 3.43
CA VAL A 232 -8.41 -16.74 2.98
C VAL A 232 -8.03 -16.52 1.51
N GLN A 233 -8.54 -17.36 0.63
CA GLN A 233 -8.04 -17.48 -0.75
C GLN A 233 -8.52 -16.38 -1.71
N ASP A 234 -9.68 -15.78 -1.46
CA ASP A 234 -10.28 -14.79 -2.36
C ASP A 234 -11.16 -13.78 -1.62
N TRP A 235 -11.60 -12.76 -2.34
CA TRP A 235 -12.49 -11.72 -1.82
C TRP A 235 -13.85 -12.25 -1.34
N GLY A 236 -14.29 -13.41 -1.83
CA GLY A 236 -15.53 -14.06 -1.41
C GLY A 236 -15.43 -14.59 0.01
N THR A 237 -14.37 -15.36 0.31
CA THR A 237 -14.05 -15.75 1.69
C THR A 237 -13.78 -14.52 2.56
N ASN A 238 -13.07 -13.52 2.02
CA ASN A 238 -12.77 -12.29 2.75
C ASN A 238 -14.04 -11.53 3.16
N TYR A 239 -15.03 -11.47 2.27
CA TYR A 239 -16.33 -10.90 2.56
C TYR A 239 -17.07 -11.68 3.66
N LEU A 240 -17.06 -13.02 3.60
CA LEU A 240 -17.65 -13.86 4.66
C LEU A 240 -17.01 -13.58 6.02
N ILE A 241 -15.69 -13.41 6.08
CA ILE A 241 -14.97 -13.05 7.31
C ILE A 241 -15.45 -11.70 7.84
N ALA A 242 -15.35 -10.66 7.01
CA ALA A 242 -15.68 -9.30 7.39
C ALA A 242 -17.15 -9.15 7.81
N GLN A 243 -18.06 -9.87 7.15
CA GLN A 243 -19.47 -9.90 7.49
C GLN A 243 -19.75 -10.66 8.79
N THR A 244 -19.02 -11.75 9.04
CA THR A 244 -19.19 -12.59 10.24
C THR A 244 -18.65 -11.92 11.50
N LEU A 245 -17.50 -11.24 11.42
CA LEU A 245 -16.84 -10.63 12.57
C LEU A 245 -17.57 -9.39 13.09
N GLY A 246 -18.05 -8.53 12.18
CA GLY A 246 -18.86 -7.36 12.55
C GLY A 246 -18.46 -6.05 11.86
N PRO A 247 -19.00 -4.91 12.32
CA PRO A 247 -18.85 -3.62 11.63
C PRO A 247 -17.42 -3.09 11.57
N LYS A 248 -16.52 -3.44 12.51
CA LYS A 248 -15.12 -3.00 12.47
C LYS A 248 -14.27 -3.81 11.49
N ALA A 249 -14.77 -4.96 11.01
CA ALA A 249 -14.04 -5.86 10.13
C ALA A 249 -14.35 -5.57 8.65
N HIS A 250 -13.29 -5.41 7.86
CA HIS A 250 -13.33 -5.08 6.44
C HIS A 250 -12.31 -5.93 5.68
N CYS A 251 -12.45 -5.96 4.36
CA CYS A 251 -11.56 -6.63 3.44
C CYS A 251 -10.45 -5.69 2.97
N LEU A 252 -9.20 -6.15 2.99
CA LEU A 252 -8.10 -5.51 2.28
C LEU A 252 -7.87 -6.19 0.94
N VAL A 253 -7.65 -5.38 -0.09
CA VAL A 253 -7.40 -5.81 -1.47
C VAL A 253 -5.96 -5.49 -1.83
N ASP A 254 -5.14 -6.53 -1.98
CA ASP A 254 -3.83 -6.45 -2.61
C ASP A 254 -3.97 -6.75 -4.11
N LEU A 255 -3.37 -5.94 -4.97
CA LEU A 255 -3.52 -6.09 -6.42
C LEU A 255 -2.89 -7.39 -6.97
N GLY A 256 -1.79 -7.86 -6.39
CA GLY A 256 -1.07 -9.09 -6.80
C GLY A 256 -1.73 -10.39 -6.38
N HIS A 257 -2.71 -10.34 -5.47
CA HIS A 257 -3.23 -11.52 -4.76
C HIS A 257 -4.35 -12.31 -5.46
N HIS A 258 -4.60 -12.03 -6.74
CA HIS A 258 -5.74 -12.56 -7.48
C HIS A 258 -5.35 -13.64 -8.50
N ALA A 259 -6.33 -14.46 -8.89
CA ALA A 259 -6.14 -15.42 -9.97
C ALA A 259 -5.88 -14.71 -11.31
N PRO A 260 -5.18 -15.36 -12.27
CA PRO A 260 -4.93 -14.78 -13.58
C PRO A 260 -6.21 -14.29 -14.27
N ASN A 261 -6.16 -13.09 -14.85
CA ASN A 261 -7.26 -12.42 -15.56
C ASN A 261 -8.47 -12.02 -14.71
N THR A 262 -8.34 -12.02 -13.37
CA THR A 262 -9.40 -11.50 -12.49
C THR A 262 -9.66 -10.03 -12.79
N ASN A 263 -10.94 -9.64 -12.89
CA ASN A 263 -11.32 -8.23 -12.92
C ASN A 263 -11.32 -7.68 -11.49
N ILE A 264 -10.22 -7.03 -11.10
CA ILE A 264 -9.98 -6.56 -9.73
C ILE A 264 -10.84 -5.33 -9.42
N GLU A 265 -11.00 -4.41 -10.38
CA GLU A 265 -11.84 -3.23 -10.24
C GLU A 265 -13.32 -3.59 -9.97
N MET A 266 -13.82 -4.72 -10.47
CA MET A 266 -15.15 -5.24 -10.10
C MET A 266 -15.20 -5.72 -8.65
N ILE A 267 -14.14 -6.37 -8.14
CA ILE A 267 -14.05 -6.77 -6.72
C ILE A 267 -14.13 -5.53 -5.84
N VAL A 268 -13.38 -4.49 -6.20
CA VAL A 268 -13.40 -3.19 -5.53
C VAL A 268 -14.83 -2.64 -5.52
N ALA A 269 -15.50 -2.57 -6.67
CA ALA A 269 -16.88 -2.09 -6.76
C ALA A 269 -17.86 -2.90 -5.88
N ARG A 270 -17.70 -4.23 -5.81
CA ARG A 270 -18.53 -5.10 -4.95
C ARG A 270 -18.28 -4.83 -3.47
N LEU A 271 -17.02 -4.75 -3.05
CA LEU A 271 -16.68 -4.48 -1.65
C LEU A 271 -17.15 -3.08 -1.22
N ILE A 272 -17.12 -2.09 -2.11
CA ILE A 272 -17.73 -0.77 -1.89
C ILE A 272 -19.23 -0.89 -1.70
N GLN A 273 -19.92 -1.56 -2.63
CA GLN A 273 -21.38 -1.71 -2.59
C GLN A 273 -21.89 -2.31 -1.28
N PHE A 274 -21.15 -3.27 -0.71
CA PHE A 274 -21.51 -3.94 0.54
C PHE A 274 -20.81 -3.35 1.78
N GLY A 275 -20.13 -2.20 1.66
CA GLY A 275 -19.52 -1.49 2.79
C GLY A 275 -18.40 -2.27 3.47
N LYS A 276 -17.68 -3.11 2.73
CA LYS A 276 -16.61 -3.98 3.23
C LYS A 276 -15.24 -3.71 2.60
N LEU A 277 -15.08 -2.67 1.79
CA LEU A 277 -13.76 -2.22 1.35
C LEU A 277 -13.03 -1.48 2.49
N GLY A 278 -12.04 -2.13 3.09
CA GLY A 278 -11.23 -1.58 4.18
C GLY A 278 -10.07 -0.73 3.69
N GLY A 279 -9.37 -1.22 2.66
CA GLY A 279 -8.23 -0.55 2.08
C GLY A 279 -7.55 -1.36 0.98
N PHE A 280 -6.39 -0.85 0.56
CA PHE A 280 -5.58 -1.38 -0.54
C PHE A 280 -4.14 -1.60 -0.13
N HIS A 281 -3.57 -2.68 -0.66
CA HIS A 281 -2.14 -2.82 -0.87
C HIS A 281 -1.87 -2.64 -2.36
N PHE A 282 -1.15 -1.57 -2.70
CA PHE A 282 -0.81 -1.21 -4.07
C PHE A 282 0.56 -1.77 -4.43
N ASN A 283 0.58 -2.47 -5.56
CA ASN A 283 1.75 -2.95 -6.30
C ASN A 283 1.35 -3.15 -7.77
N ASP A 284 2.25 -3.75 -8.54
CA ASP A 284 1.91 -4.29 -9.84
C ASP A 284 2.49 -5.68 -10.03
N SER A 285 1.97 -6.39 -11.02
CA SER A 285 2.33 -7.78 -11.26
C SER A 285 1.98 -8.24 -12.67
N LYS A 286 2.61 -9.32 -13.08
CA LYS A 286 2.40 -9.98 -14.37
C LYS A 286 2.08 -11.47 -14.23
N TYR A 287 2.66 -12.18 -13.26
CA TYR A 287 2.55 -13.63 -13.16
C TYR A 287 1.78 -14.07 -11.91
N GLY A 288 2.17 -13.58 -10.76
CA GLY A 288 1.48 -13.84 -9.49
C GLY A 288 1.60 -12.64 -8.58
N ASP A 289 1.92 -12.89 -7.32
CA ASP A 289 2.26 -11.84 -6.38
C ASP A 289 3.72 -11.41 -6.57
N ASP A 290 3.94 -10.60 -7.61
CA ASP A 290 5.30 -10.20 -8.04
C ASP A 290 5.85 -9.01 -7.24
N ASP A 291 4.99 -8.31 -6.48
CA ASP A 291 5.34 -7.16 -5.62
C ASP A 291 6.11 -6.02 -6.32
N LEU A 292 5.79 -5.74 -7.59
CA LEU A 292 6.49 -4.73 -8.40
C LEU A 292 5.97 -3.32 -8.16
N ASP A 293 6.74 -2.33 -8.63
CA ASP A 293 6.39 -0.92 -8.68
C ASP A 293 4.98 -0.69 -9.24
N ALA A 294 4.11 -0.04 -8.45
CA ALA A 294 2.72 0.21 -8.81
C ALA A 294 2.60 0.91 -10.18
N GLY A 295 1.81 0.32 -11.08
CA GLY A 295 1.58 0.84 -12.44
C GLY A 295 2.74 0.63 -13.44
N ALA A 296 3.82 -0.04 -13.05
CA ALA A 296 4.95 -0.30 -13.96
C ALA A 296 4.63 -1.35 -15.05
N ILE A 297 3.59 -2.16 -14.88
CA ILE A 297 3.22 -3.25 -15.79
C ILE A 297 1.86 -2.96 -16.43
N GLU A 298 0.82 -2.74 -15.62
CA GLU A 298 -0.56 -2.49 -16.05
C GLU A 298 -1.10 -1.15 -15.51
N PRO A 299 -0.55 0.00 -15.95
CA PRO A 299 -0.98 1.32 -15.46
C PRO A 299 -2.47 1.60 -15.72
N TYR A 300 -3.05 1.01 -16.75
CA TYR A 300 -4.48 1.15 -17.02
C TYR A 300 -5.34 0.42 -15.99
N ARG A 301 -4.89 -0.72 -15.45
CA ARG A 301 -5.59 -1.45 -14.38
C ARG A 301 -5.62 -0.60 -13.11
N LEU A 302 -4.50 0.01 -12.73
CA LEU A 302 -4.44 0.94 -11.60
C LEU A 302 -5.42 2.11 -11.78
N PHE A 303 -5.47 2.70 -12.97
CA PHE A 303 -6.47 3.72 -13.30
C PHE A 303 -7.92 3.21 -13.18
N LEU A 304 -8.23 2.00 -13.64
CA LEU A 304 -9.57 1.42 -13.54
C LEU A 304 -9.98 1.14 -12.08
N VAL A 305 -9.05 0.74 -11.21
CA VAL A 305 -9.31 0.66 -9.76
C VAL A 305 -9.67 2.03 -9.20
N PHE A 306 -8.88 3.06 -9.51
CA PHE A 306 -9.17 4.43 -9.07
C PHE A 306 -10.46 5.00 -9.68
N ASN A 307 -10.86 4.55 -10.87
CA ASN A 307 -12.14 4.93 -11.47
C ASN A 307 -13.31 4.59 -10.54
N GLU A 308 -13.30 3.38 -9.95
CA GLU A 308 -14.34 2.94 -9.00
C GLU A 308 -14.29 3.73 -7.69
N LEU A 309 -13.09 4.07 -7.20
CA LEU A 309 -12.94 4.88 -5.97
C LEU A 309 -13.51 6.29 -6.15
N VAL A 310 -13.19 6.94 -7.27
CA VAL A 310 -13.72 8.29 -7.57
C VAL A 310 -15.22 8.25 -7.87
N ASP A 311 -15.72 7.19 -8.51
CA ASP A 311 -17.16 7.01 -8.69
C ASP A 311 -17.90 6.85 -7.35
N ALA A 312 -17.34 6.07 -6.42
CA ALA A 312 -17.91 5.92 -5.07
C ALA A 312 -17.93 7.24 -4.28
N GLU A 313 -16.85 8.03 -4.35
CA GLU A 313 -16.80 9.37 -3.76
C GLU A 313 -17.90 10.26 -4.36
N ARG A 314 -18.06 10.25 -5.70
CA ARG A 314 -19.10 11.04 -6.40
C ARG A 314 -20.51 10.63 -5.98
N ARG A 315 -20.80 9.33 -5.90
CA ARG A 315 -22.11 8.81 -5.50
C ARG A 315 -22.42 9.07 -4.02
N GLY A 316 -21.46 9.58 -3.25
CA GLY A 316 -21.63 9.88 -1.84
C GLY A 316 -21.85 8.63 -1.00
N VAL A 317 -21.10 7.55 -1.28
CA VAL A 317 -21.16 6.32 -0.49
C VAL A 317 -20.81 6.66 0.97
N ASN A 318 -21.70 6.31 1.90
CA ASN A 318 -21.53 6.61 3.33
C ASN A 318 -20.29 5.91 3.89
N ASP A 319 -19.57 6.60 4.79
CA ASP A 319 -18.37 6.10 5.47
C ASP A 319 -17.26 5.56 4.55
N PHE A 320 -17.25 6.01 3.28
CA PHE A 320 -16.26 5.63 2.29
C PHE A 320 -14.92 6.33 2.51
N ASN A 321 -14.05 5.66 3.25
CA ASN A 321 -12.68 6.09 3.50
C ASN A 321 -11.77 4.86 3.54
N PRO A 322 -11.49 4.23 2.37
CA PRO A 322 -10.57 3.11 2.31
C PRO A 322 -9.16 3.59 2.65
N ALA A 323 -8.42 2.75 3.37
CA ALA A 323 -7.02 3.02 3.64
C ALA A 323 -6.17 2.68 2.40
N HIS A 324 -5.10 3.44 2.17
CA HIS A 324 -4.26 3.29 0.97
C HIS A 324 -2.83 3.02 1.43
N MET A 325 -2.29 1.85 1.09
CA MET A 325 -0.92 1.47 1.42
C MET A 325 -0.21 0.91 0.19
N ILE A 326 1.10 1.10 0.10
CA ILE A 326 1.94 0.36 -0.82
C ILE A 326 2.36 -0.95 -0.13
N ASP A 327 2.38 -2.05 -0.87
CA ASP A 327 3.00 -3.32 -0.44
C ASP A 327 3.83 -3.87 -1.60
N GLN A 328 5.15 -3.72 -1.53
CA GLN A 328 6.06 -3.96 -2.65
C GLN A 328 7.43 -4.46 -2.17
N SER A 329 8.14 -5.16 -3.04
CA SER A 329 9.47 -5.73 -2.80
C SER A 329 10.47 -5.30 -3.90
N HIS A 330 11.35 -4.37 -3.56
CA HIS A 330 12.30 -3.77 -4.51
C HIS A 330 13.58 -4.59 -4.63
N ASN A 331 13.60 -5.54 -5.57
CA ASN A 331 14.67 -6.53 -5.68
C ASN A 331 15.88 -6.06 -6.51
N VAL A 332 15.68 -5.15 -7.46
CA VAL A 332 16.67 -4.78 -8.49
C VAL A 332 16.78 -3.27 -8.72
N THR A 333 16.27 -2.47 -7.79
CA THR A 333 16.26 -1.00 -7.82
C THR A 333 16.70 -0.44 -6.47
N ASP A 334 16.98 0.87 -6.41
CA ASP A 334 17.03 1.56 -5.12
C ASP A 334 15.61 1.62 -4.53
N PRO A 335 15.36 1.03 -3.35
CA PRO A 335 14.01 0.97 -2.80
C PRO A 335 13.36 2.35 -2.60
N ILE A 336 14.16 3.39 -2.31
CA ILE A 336 13.64 4.76 -2.14
C ILE A 336 13.15 5.32 -3.48
N GLU A 337 13.88 5.07 -4.57
CA GLU A 337 13.49 5.55 -5.91
C GLU A 337 12.22 4.86 -6.41
N SER A 338 12.11 3.55 -6.18
CA SER A 338 10.91 2.78 -6.55
C SER A 338 9.69 3.20 -5.75
N LEU A 339 9.80 3.40 -4.44
CA LEU A 339 8.68 3.89 -3.62
C LEU A 339 8.28 5.32 -3.96
N ILE A 340 9.23 6.19 -4.31
CA ILE A 340 8.95 7.52 -4.86
C ILE A 340 8.13 7.41 -6.14
N SER A 341 8.55 6.55 -7.07
CA SER A 341 7.91 6.39 -8.38
C SER A 341 6.53 5.76 -8.25
N SER A 342 6.38 4.75 -7.40
CA SER A 342 5.12 4.05 -7.13
C SER A 342 4.10 4.99 -6.49
N ALA A 343 4.48 5.79 -5.50
CA ALA A 343 3.59 6.80 -4.91
C ALA A 343 3.15 7.86 -5.93
N ASN A 344 4.02 8.22 -6.88
CA ASN A 344 3.65 9.12 -7.99
C ASN A 344 2.66 8.44 -8.95
N GLU A 345 2.84 7.18 -9.32
CA GLU A 345 1.92 6.46 -10.21
C GLU A 345 0.53 6.26 -9.59
N ILE A 346 0.46 6.00 -8.28
CA ILE A 346 -0.82 5.95 -7.54
C ILE A 346 -1.52 7.31 -7.61
N ARG A 347 -0.80 8.42 -7.37
CA ARG A 347 -1.36 9.78 -7.56
C ARG A 347 -1.72 10.07 -9.02
N ARG A 348 -0.99 9.52 -9.99
CA ARG A 348 -1.27 9.67 -11.44
C ARG A 348 -2.61 9.04 -11.79
N ALA A 349 -2.80 7.80 -11.39
CA ALA A 349 -4.05 7.07 -11.61
C ALA A 349 -5.24 7.78 -10.93
N TYR A 350 -5.06 8.26 -9.69
CA TYR A 350 -6.06 9.08 -9.00
C TYR A 350 -6.38 10.37 -9.77
N ALA A 351 -5.37 11.16 -10.18
CA ALA A 351 -5.55 12.40 -10.92
C ALA A 351 -6.28 12.18 -12.26
N GLN A 352 -5.95 11.11 -12.97
CA GLN A 352 -6.64 10.70 -14.20
C GLN A 352 -8.10 10.33 -13.92
N ALA A 353 -8.38 9.59 -12.85
CA ALA A 353 -9.75 9.23 -12.48
C ALA A 353 -10.62 10.45 -12.10
N LEU A 354 -10.02 11.51 -11.55
CA LEU A 354 -10.70 12.77 -11.23
C LEU A 354 -11.16 13.55 -12.48
N ILE A 355 -10.51 13.37 -13.63
CA ILE A 355 -10.80 14.12 -14.86
C ILE A 355 -11.66 13.34 -15.87
N VAL A 356 -12.28 12.23 -15.42
CA VAL A 356 -13.31 11.51 -16.17
C VAL A 356 -14.58 12.36 -16.24
N ASP A 357 -15.15 12.51 -17.43
CA ASP A 357 -16.47 13.16 -17.59
C ASP A 357 -17.57 12.18 -17.15
N ARG A 358 -17.96 12.31 -15.87
CA ARG A 358 -18.91 11.40 -15.22
C ARG A 358 -20.30 11.49 -15.83
N LYS A 359 -20.73 12.70 -16.23
CA LYS A 359 -22.03 12.85 -16.87
C LYS A 359 -22.06 12.13 -18.21
N ALA A 360 -21.05 12.37 -19.06
CA ALA A 360 -20.98 11.72 -20.36
C ALA A 360 -20.87 10.19 -20.22
N LEU A 361 -20.08 9.70 -19.25
CA LEU A 361 -19.96 8.28 -18.98
C LEU A 361 -21.32 7.65 -18.61
N ASP A 362 -22.06 8.26 -17.68
CA ASP A 362 -23.40 7.80 -17.28
C ASP A 362 -24.35 7.77 -18.50
N ASP A 363 -24.38 8.86 -19.30
CA ASP A 363 -25.23 8.95 -20.49
C ASP A 363 -24.91 7.83 -21.51
N TYR A 364 -23.62 7.54 -21.77
CA TYR A 364 -23.23 6.47 -22.70
C TYR A 364 -23.50 5.07 -22.15
N GLN A 365 -23.41 4.87 -20.84
CA GLN A 365 -23.75 3.60 -20.19
C GLN A 365 -25.25 3.29 -20.34
N GLU A 366 -26.12 4.26 -20.01
CA GLU A 366 -27.58 4.13 -20.14
C GLU A 366 -28.03 3.95 -21.60
N ALA A 367 -27.29 4.53 -22.55
CA ALA A 367 -27.56 4.37 -23.99
C ALA A 367 -26.95 3.09 -24.61
N ASN A 368 -26.24 2.28 -23.83
CA ASN A 368 -25.45 1.13 -24.31
C ASN A 368 -24.40 1.47 -25.39
N ASP A 369 -23.87 2.69 -25.39
CA ASP A 369 -22.77 3.08 -26.29
C ASP A 369 -21.42 2.70 -25.68
N ALA A 370 -21.08 1.41 -25.81
CA ALA A 370 -19.86 0.85 -25.24
C ALA A 370 -18.59 1.54 -25.75
N LEU A 371 -18.57 1.97 -27.02
CA LEU A 371 -17.39 2.62 -27.60
C LEU A 371 -17.17 3.99 -26.98
N MET A 372 -18.22 4.79 -26.85
CA MET A 372 -18.12 6.13 -26.28
C MET A 372 -17.93 6.12 -24.76
N ALA A 373 -18.50 5.14 -24.05
CA ALA A 373 -18.21 4.93 -22.63
C ALA A 373 -16.72 4.61 -22.41
N SER A 374 -16.15 3.67 -23.19
CA SER A 374 -14.72 3.33 -23.11
C SER A 374 -13.83 4.51 -23.48
N GLU A 375 -14.17 5.23 -24.55
CA GLU A 375 -13.41 6.40 -24.99
C GLU A 375 -13.48 7.54 -23.96
N THR A 376 -14.58 7.69 -23.22
CA THR A 376 -14.69 8.67 -22.12
C THR A 376 -13.66 8.39 -21.02
N LEU A 377 -13.49 7.14 -20.61
CA LEU A 377 -12.43 6.74 -19.68
C LEU A 377 -11.04 6.96 -20.29
N LYS A 378 -10.84 6.58 -21.56
CA LYS A 378 -9.53 6.73 -22.22
C LYS A 378 -9.11 8.18 -22.43
N ARG A 379 -10.04 9.13 -22.60
CA ARG A 379 -9.73 10.57 -22.66
C ARG A 379 -9.14 11.10 -21.37
N ALA A 380 -9.60 10.56 -20.24
CA ALA A 380 -9.04 10.88 -18.93
C ALA A 380 -7.68 10.20 -18.74
N TYR A 381 -7.62 8.88 -18.98
CA TYR A 381 -6.40 8.09 -18.82
C TYR A 381 -5.24 8.52 -19.73
N ARG A 382 -5.51 8.91 -20.98
CA ARG A 382 -4.45 9.36 -21.91
C ARG A 382 -3.96 10.78 -21.64
N ALA A 383 -4.60 11.52 -20.73
CA ALA A 383 -4.09 12.83 -20.36
C ALA A 383 -2.79 12.65 -19.57
N ASP A 384 -1.73 13.33 -20.02
CA ASP A 384 -0.52 13.44 -19.24
C ASP A 384 -0.76 14.42 -18.09
N VAL A 385 -0.87 13.87 -16.89
CA VAL A 385 -1.13 14.62 -15.65
C VAL A 385 0.15 14.87 -14.85
N GLU A 386 1.34 14.56 -15.36
CA GLU A 386 2.60 14.84 -14.66
C GLU A 386 2.72 16.31 -14.21
N PRO A 387 2.31 17.32 -15.00
CA PRO A 387 2.36 18.71 -14.54
C PRO A 387 1.54 18.95 -13.27
N ILE A 388 0.39 18.28 -13.11
CA ILE A 388 -0.44 18.37 -11.89
C ILE A 388 0.31 17.78 -10.70
N LEU A 389 0.89 16.59 -10.87
CA LEU A 389 1.63 15.90 -9.80
C LEU A 389 2.85 16.71 -9.37
N ALA A 390 3.65 17.20 -10.32
CA ALA A 390 4.82 18.02 -10.06
C ALA A 390 4.48 19.34 -9.37
N GLU A 391 3.41 20.02 -9.80
CA GLU A 391 2.96 21.25 -9.18
C GLU A 391 2.39 21.01 -7.76
N ALA A 392 1.65 19.92 -7.55
CA ALA A 392 1.19 19.52 -6.22
C ALA A 392 2.36 19.30 -5.25
N ARG A 393 3.42 18.61 -5.69
CA ARG A 393 4.66 18.44 -4.91
C ARG A 393 5.33 19.78 -4.63
N ARG A 394 5.57 20.60 -5.66
CA ARG A 394 6.23 21.91 -5.51
C ARG A 394 5.51 22.81 -4.51
N ARG A 395 4.18 22.91 -4.58
CA ARG A 395 3.34 23.74 -3.69
C ARG A 395 3.38 23.29 -2.23
N THR A 396 3.60 22.00 -1.98
CA THR A 396 3.63 21.39 -0.65
C THR A 396 5.06 21.19 -0.11
N GLY A 397 6.06 21.77 -0.77
CA GLY A 397 7.46 21.72 -0.35
C GLY A 397 8.16 20.40 -0.67
N GLY A 398 7.67 19.66 -1.67
CA GLY A 398 8.34 18.53 -2.31
C GLY A 398 9.12 18.94 -3.58
N ALA A 399 9.62 17.94 -4.30
CA ALA A 399 10.41 18.12 -5.50
C ALA A 399 9.55 18.00 -6.78
N ILE A 400 9.81 18.87 -7.76
CA ILE A 400 9.22 18.79 -9.11
C ILE A 400 9.55 17.44 -9.74
N ASP A 401 10.82 17.02 -9.63
CA ASP A 401 11.33 15.72 -10.07
C ASP A 401 11.98 15.01 -8.86
N PRO A 402 11.22 14.15 -8.16
CA PRO A 402 11.67 13.53 -6.92
C PRO A 402 12.90 12.63 -7.07
N VAL A 403 12.96 11.79 -8.11
CA VAL A 403 14.08 10.86 -8.29
C VAL A 403 15.34 11.62 -8.69
N ALA A 404 15.25 12.60 -9.58
CA ALA A 404 16.42 13.40 -9.93
C ALA A 404 16.94 14.20 -8.72
N THR A 405 16.04 14.75 -7.90
CA THR A 405 16.42 15.45 -6.67
C THR A 405 17.05 14.52 -5.65
N TYR A 406 16.50 13.31 -5.48
CA TYR A 406 17.09 12.25 -4.66
C TYR A 406 18.52 11.93 -5.12
N ARG A 407 18.73 11.69 -6.42
CA ARG A 407 20.07 11.41 -6.96
C ARG A 407 21.03 12.59 -6.78
N ALA A 408 20.57 13.82 -7.04
CA ALA A 408 21.37 15.03 -6.87
C ALA A 408 21.82 15.24 -5.42
N SER A 409 21.00 14.84 -4.45
CA SER A 409 21.33 14.92 -3.02
C SER A 409 22.48 14.01 -2.58
N GLY A 410 22.76 12.94 -3.34
CA GLY A 410 23.72 11.91 -2.94
C GLY A 410 23.32 11.13 -1.67
N TYR A 411 22.04 11.14 -1.27
CA TYR A 411 21.55 10.50 -0.04
C TYR A 411 22.01 9.04 0.09
N ARG A 412 21.85 8.23 -0.97
CA ARG A 412 22.31 6.83 -0.97
C ARG A 412 23.79 6.70 -0.62
N ARG A 413 24.65 7.55 -1.20
CA ARG A 413 26.09 7.57 -0.92
C ARG A 413 26.38 7.95 0.53
N LYS A 414 25.64 8.91 1.08
CA LYS A 414 25.73 9.30 2.49
C LYS A 414 25.42 8.13 3.41
N VAL A 415 24.24 7.51 3.27
CA VAL A 415 23.84 6.40 4.16
C VAL A 415 24.68 5.15 3.96
N ALA A 416 25.25 4.94 2.76
CA ALA A 416 26.23 3.89 2.52
C ALA A 416 27.56 4.10 3.27
N GLY A 417 27.94 5.34 3.59
CA GLY A 417 29.08 5.63 4.46
C GLY A 417 28.77 5.52 5.96
N GLU A 418 27.50 5.58 6.34
CA GLU A 418 27.03 5.53 7.73
C GLU A 418 26.62 4.12 8.18
N ARG A 419 26.22 3.26 7.23
CA ARG A 419 25.67 1.93 7.49
C ARG A 419 26.63 0.84 6.99
N PRO A 420 26.80 -0.26 7.74
CA PRO A 420 27.67 -1.36 7.33
C PRO A 420 27.19 -1.97 6.02
N ALA A 421 28.13 -2.44 5.20
CA ALA A 421 27.81 -3.13 3.96
C ALA A 421 27.04 -4.43 4.27
N SER A 422 25.94 -4.63 3.55
CA SER A 422 25.22 -5.90 3.55
C SER A 422 25.86 -6.86 2.54
N VAL A 423 25.64 -8.16 2.76
CA VAL A 423 26.20 -9.22 1.91
C VAL A 423 25.07 -9.92 1.18
N ALA A 424 25.25 -10.21 -0.11
CA ALA A 424 24.32 -11.03 -0.88
C ALA A 424 24.28 -12.46 -0.35
N GLY A 425 23.11 -13.10 -0.47
CA GLY A 425 22.91 -14.46 0.05
C GLY A 425 21.73 -15.16 -0.60
N GLY A 426 21.54 -16.43 -0.22
CA GLY A 426 20.37 -17.22 -0.62
C GLY A 426 19.09 -16.75 0.09
N GLY A 427 17.94 -17.11 -0.49
CA GLY A 427 16.66 -17.03 0.20
C GLY A 427 16.34 -18.31 0.98
N GLY A 428 15.10 -18.45 1.43
CA GLY A 428 14.65 -19.60 2.25
C GLY A 428 14.35 -20.89 1.49
N ILE A 429 14.88 -21.09 0.28
CA ILE A 429 14.60 -22.30 -0.51
C ILE A 429 15.26 -23.56 0.05
N ILE A 430 16.47 -23.46 0.62
CA ILE A 430 17.27 -24.59 1.15
C ILE A 430 18.00 -24.24 2.44
#